data_AF-A0A1N6ULL6-F1
#
_entry.id   AF-A0A1N6ULL6-F1
#
_cell.length_a   1.000
_cell.length_b   1.000
_cell.length_c   1.000
_cell.angle_alpha   90.00
_cell.angle_beta   90.00
_cell.angle_gamma   90.00
#
_symmetry.space_group_name_H-M   'P 1'
#
loop_
_entity.id
_entity.type
_entity.pdbx_description
1 polymer ?
#
loop_
_entity_poly.entity_id
_entity_poly.type
_entity_poly.pdbx_seq_one_letter_code
_entity_poly.pdbx_strand_id
1 'polypeptide(L)'
;MSPAPTQLTCEHLSSFSPMDFLTPHYRQQLHASLQYLQYPAGTPLLQRGERSVAQYYLLEGRVSVDGGSAGKQHIEGGSTQAHLPLNPGQSNPASIRAVTAVRLFAVEHQLLQRLLGWSQEAAYQVSSLGEMQVEEQEDDWLARLLATPLFGRLPPSHLHALLARFEYVEARAGERVVGYGEPGEHFFVLKRGRAQVSLPAAYRDQPALVLERGDFFGEEALVSGAVRSASVIMLEDGELARLHRDDFVELVRPTLIPRISKSDMQRLDRQGQRPHLLLDVRLAAEYRLGHQPESLNLPVANLRTHADSLDRATCYVVTPEGGIRSELAVHLLNQLGFEAYLLGDEQSAAA
;
A
#
# COMPACT_ATOMS: atom_id res chain seq x y z
N MET A 1 24.17 -13.27 -31.00
CA MET A 1 22.89 -12.93 -30.37
C MET A 1 22.82 -13.70 -29.06
N SER A 2 23.18 -13.05 -27.96
CA SER A 2 23.09 -13.67 -26.63
C SER A 2 21.61 -13.93 -26.31
N PRO A 3 21.27 -15.09 -25.72
CA PRO A 3 19.90 -15.35 -25.29
C PRO A 3 19.50 -14.26 -24.29
N ALA A 4 18.33 -13.64 -24.50
CA ALA A 4 17.79 -12.66 -23.57
C ALA A 4 17.64 -13.33 -22.18
N PRO A 5 18.01 -12.65 -21.09
CA PRO A 5 17.99 -13.24 -19.77
C PRO A 5 16.57 -13.68 -19.39
N THR A 6 16.48 -14.82 -18.70
CA THR A 6 15.21 -15.43 -18.27
C THR A 6 14.41 -14.52 -17.33
N GLN A 7 14.96 -13.42 -16.82
CA GLN A 7 14.25 -12.36 -16.12
C GLN A 7 14.90 -11.02 -16.52
N LEU A 8 14.10 -9.95 -16.64
CA LEU A 8 14.68 -8.61 -16.81
C LEU A 8 15.54 -8.28 -15.58
N THR A 9 16.61 -7.53 -15.78
CA THR A 9 17.35 -6.92 -14.67
C THR A 9 16.76 -5.54 -14.40
N CYS A 10 17.06 -4.93 -13.25
CA CYS A 10 16.66 -3.56 -12.96
C CYS A 10 17.15 -2.57 -14.03
N GLU A 11 18.35 -2.79 -14.58
CA GLU A 11 18.89 -1.98 -15.69
C GLU A 11 18.06 -2.14 -16.97
N HIS A 12 17.63 -3.36 -17.31
CA HIS A 12 16.81 -3.57 -18.49
C HIS A 12 15.46 -2.86 -18.43
N LEU A 13 14.92 -2.54 -17.25
CA LEU A 13 13.68 -1.75 -17.16
C LEU A 13 13.83 -0.31 -17.67
N SER A 14 15.06 0.23 -17.72
CA SER A 14 15.29 1.58 -18.24
C SER A 14 15.07 1.70 -19.74
N SER A 15 14.97 0.58 -20.47
CA SER A 15 14.67 0.60 -21.90
C SER A 15 13.18 0.66 -22.19
N PHE A 16 12.32 0.47 -21.19
CA PHE A 16 10.85 0.48 -21.33
C PHE A 16 10.28 1.82 -20.90
N SER A 17 9.37 2.38 -21.68
CA SER A 17 8.71 3.64 -21.34
C SER A 17 7.32 3.38 -20.76
N PRO A 18 6.92 4.02 -19.66
CA PRO A 18 7.54 5.19 -19.00
C PRO A 18 8.57 4.87 -17.89
N MET A 19 9.08 3.63 -17.78
CA MET A 19 9.99 3.23 -16.69
C MET A 19 11.38 3.85 -16.79
N ASP A 20 11.72 4.36 -17.98
CA ASP A 20 12.88 5.22 -18.25
C ASP A 20 12.86 6.51 -17.39
N PHE A 21 11.68 7.01 -17.02
CA PHE A 21 11.52 8.18 -16.16
C PHE A 21 11.63 7.88 -14.66
N LEU A 22 11.76 6.62 -14.25
CA LEU A 22 11.93 6.24 -12.84
C LEU A 22 13.38 6.41 -12.40
N THR A 23 13.59 6.97 -11.20
CA THR A 23 14.90 6.91 -10.51
C THR A 23 15.34 5.45 -10.31
N PRO A 24 16.65 5.16 -10.17
CA PRO A 24 17.15 3.79 -9.96
C PRO A 24 16.46 3.06 -8.80
N HIS A 25 16.18 3.78 -7.71
CA HIS A 25 15.49 3.28 -6.54
C HIS A 25 14.05 2.82 -6.85
N TYR A 26 13.21 3.68 -7.44
CA TYR A 26 11.84 3.32 -7.80
C TYR A 26 11.77 2.25 -8.89
N ARG A 27 12.78 2.19 -9.77
CA ARG A 27 12.90 1.13 -10.77
C ARG A 27 13.19 -0.24 -10.14
N GLN A 28 14.01 -0.29 -9.08
CA GLN A 28 14.26 -1.51 -8.32
C GLN A 28 12.99 -1.99 -7.59
N GLN A 29 12.21 -1.06 -7.01
CA GLN A 29 10.93 -1.40 -6.39
C GLN A 29 9.92 -1.92 -7.43
N LEU A 30 9.86 -1.31 -8.61
CA LEU A 30 9.04 -1.80 -9.71
C LEU A 30 9.47 -3.21 -10.13
N HIS A 31 10.77 -3.45 -10.27
CA HIS A 31 11.35 -4.75 -10.63
C HIS A 31 10.89 -5.89 -9.70
N ALA A 32 10.88 -5.64 -8.38
CA ALA A 32 10.43 -6.61 -7.39
C ALA A 32 8.94 -6.98 -7.50
N SER A 33 8.13 -6.12 -8.10
CA SER A 33 6.67 -6.30 -8.27
C SER A 33 6.26 -6.89 -9.62
N LEU A 34 7.21 -7.15 -10.54
CA LEU A 34 6.89 -7.60 -11.89
C LEU A 34 6.30 -9.00 -11.92
N GLN A 35 5.23 -9.15 -12.70
CA GLN A 35 4.64 -10.45 -12.99
C GLN A 35 4.96 -10.87 -14.41
N TYR A 36 5.62 -12.02 -14.58
CA TYR A 36 5.93 -12.57 -15.90
C TYR A 36 4.83 -13.53 -16.34
N LEU A 37 4.39 -13.37 -17.60
CA LEU A 37 3.30 -14.14 -18.18
C LEU A 37 3.75 -14.77 -19.49
N GLN A 38 3.24 -15.97 -19.79
CA GLN A 38 3.54 -16.69 -21.02
C GLN A 38 2.26 -17.24 -21.63
N TYR A 39 2.07 -17.01 -22.93
CA TYR A 39 0.88 -17.45 -23.65
C TYR A 39 1.26 -18.15 -24.97
N PRO A 40 0.54 -19.22 -25.36
CA PRO A 40 0.75 -19.89 -26.64
C PRO A 40 0.24 -19.05 -27.82
N ALA A 41 0.63 -19.46 -29.02
CA ALA A 41 0.17 -18.84 -30.26
C ALA A 41 -1.36 -18.93 -30.40
N GLY A 42 -1.97 -17.85 -30.88
CA GLY A 42 -3.42 -17.73 -31.09
C GLY A 42 -4.21 -17.20 -29.89
N THR A 43 -3.61 -17.10 -28.70
CA THR A 43 -4.31 -16.64 -27.49
C THR A 43 -4.69 -15.15 -27.57
N PRO A 44 -5.96 -14.77 -27.35
CA PRO A 44 -6.34 -13.38 -27.18
C PRO A 44 -5.80 -12.87 -25.83
N LEU A 45 -5.03 -11.79 -25.86
CA LEU A 45 -4.40 -11.21 -24.66
C LEU A 45 -5.27 -10.12 -24.04
N LEU A 46 -5.79 -9.21 -24.85
CA LEU A 46 -6.62 -8.09 -24.41
C LEU A 46 -7.66 -7.75 -25.48
N GLN A 47 -8.85 -7.29 -25.06
CA GLN A 47 -9.91 -6.87 -25.97
C GLN A 47 -10.09 -5.35 -25.98
N ARG A 48 -10.49 -4.79 -27.12
CA ARG A 48 -10.80 -3.36 -27.23
C ARG A 48 -11.92 -2.97 -26.26
N GLY A 49 -11.69 -1.91 -25.48
CA GLY A 49 -12.61 -1.39 -24.48
C GLY A 49 -12.59 -2.14 -23.14
N GLU A 50 -11.83 -3.24 -23.05
CA GLU A 50 -11.63 -3.96 -21.81
C GLU A 50 -10.83 -3.09 -20.84
N ARG A 51 -11.31 -3.00 -19.59
CA ARG A 51 -10.57 -2.34 -18.53
C ARG A 51 -9.49 -3.26 -18.01
N SER A 52 -8.28 -2.74 -17.84
CA SER A 52 -7.19 -3.49 -17.26
C SER A 52 -6.57 -2.75 -16.09
N VAL A 53 -6.30 -3.49 -15.03
CA VAL A 53 -5.59 -3.01 -13.84
C VAL A 53 -4.07 -3.00 -14.03
N ALA A 54 -3.58 -3.59 -15.13
CA ALA A 54 -2.16 -3.70 -15.44
C ALA A 54 -1.84 -3.27 -16.88
N GLN A 55 -0.62 -2.80 -17.08
CA GLN A 55 0.00 -2.57 -18.38
C GLN A 55 0.88 -3.77 -18.74
N TYR A 56 0.84 -4.19 -20.00
CA TYR A 56 1.59 -5.34 -20.49
C TYR A 56 2.66 -4.91 -21.48
N TYR A 57 3.84 -5.52 -21.36
CA TYR A 57 5.00 -5.26 -22.21
C TYR A 57 5.48 -6.58 -22.82
N LEU A 58 5.81 -6.55 -24.11
CA LEU A 58 6.24 -7.74 -24.85
C LEU A 58 7.74 -7.95 -24.70
N LEU A 59 8.15 -9.12 -24.22
CA LEU A 59 9.55 -9.51 -24.12
C LEU A 59 9.97 -10.33 -25.34
N GLU A 60 9.20 -11.37 -25.65
CA GLU A 60 9.51 -12.33 -26.70
C GLU A 60 8.26 -12.71 -27.49
N GLY A 61 8.46 -13.11 -28.75
CA GLY A 61 7.39 -13.51 -29.66
C GLY A 61 6.78 -12.33 -30.42
N ARG A 62 5.66 -12.58 -31.08
CA ARG A 62 4.97 -11.61 -31.93
C ARG A 62 3.49 -11.51 -31.53
N VAL A 63 2.99 -10.30 -31.36
CA VAL A 63 1.56 -10.02 -31.15
C VAL A 63 0.98 -9.25 -32.34
N SER A 64 -0.32 -9.41 -32.54
CA SER A 64 -1.11 -8.60 -33.47
C SER A 64 -1.97 -7.62 -32.68
N VAL A 65 -1.99 -6.36 -33.08
CA VAL A 65 -2.75 -5.27 -32.47
C VAL A 65 -3.74 -4.74 -33.51
N ASP A 66 -5.03 -4.80 -33.18
CA ASP A 66 -6.13 -4.37 -34.04
C ASP A 66 -6.82 -3.14 -33.46
N GLY A 67 -6.46 -1.96 -33.98
CA GLY A 67 -7.03 -0.65 -33.62
C GLY A 67 -8.32 -0.30 -34.38
N GLY A 68 -8.91 -1.24 -35.12
CA GLY A 68 -10.12 -1.03 -35.92
C GLY A 68 -9.89 -0.25 -37.22
N SER A 69 -9.67 1.07 -37.14
CA SER A 69 -9.55 1.93 -38.33
C SER A 69 -8.14 1.98 -38.94
N ALA A 70 -7.11 1.68 -38.15
CA ALA A 70 -5.70 1.78 -38.54
C ALA A 70 -5.10 0.48 -39.13
N GLY A 71 -5.92 -0.57 -39.33
CA GLY A 71 -5.47 -1.89 -39.75
C GLY A 71 -4.76 -2.68 -38.64
N LYS A 72 -4.48 -3.97 -38.92
CA LYS A 72 -3.76 -4.86 -38.00
C LYS A 72 -2.26 -4.60 -38.07
N GLN A 73 -1.67 -4.21 -36.94
CA GLN A 73 -0.23 -4.05 -36.80
C GLN A 73 0.37 -5.25 -36.06
N HIS A 74 1.65 -5.52 -36.28
CA HIS A 74 2.38 -6.58 -35.61
C HIS A 74 3.52 -5.99 -34.81
N ILE A 75 3.64 -6.39 -33.54
CA ILE A 75 4.72 -5.97 -32.64
C ILE A 75 5.55 -7.20 -32.30
N GLU A 76 6.88 -7.08 -32.42
CA GLU A 76 7.84 -8.15 -32.14
C GLU A 76 8.62 -7.87 -30.86
N GLY A 77 8.84 -8.90 -30.05
CA GLY A 77 9.67 -8.82 -28.84
C GLY A 77 11.09 -8.37 -29.17
N GLY A 78 11.62 -7.44 -28.38
CA GLY A 78 12.91 -6.79 -28.63
C GLY A 78 12.90 -5.67 -29.67
N SER A 79 11.75 -5.37 -30.30
CA SER A 79 11.60 -4.16 -31.13
C SER A 79 11.39 -2.91 -30.27
N THR A 80 11.64 -1.73 -30.83
CA THR A 80 11.35 -0.44 -30.15
C THR A 80 9.88 -0.28 -29.79
N GLN A 81 8.96 -0.89 -30.54
CA GLN A 81 7.53 -0.89 -30.21
C GLN A 81 7.19 -1.78 -29.01
N ALA A 82 7.99 -2.81 -28.73
CA ALA A 82 7.80 -3.68 -27.56
C ALA A 82 8.23 -3.02 -26.24
N HIS A 83 8.98 -1.91 -26.32
CA HIS A 83 9.36 -1.11 -25.17
C HIS A 83 8.24 -0.17 -24.69
N LEU A 84 7.14 -0.08 -25.44
CA LEU A 84 5.94 0.66 -25.08
C LEU A 84 4.87 -0.30 -24.53
N PRO A 85 3.97 0.16 -23.65
CA PRO A 85 2.88 -0.66 -23.18
C PRO A 85 1.96 -1.03 -24.34
N LEU A 86 1.57 -2.31 -24.40
CA LEU A 86 0.61 -2.81 -25.37
C LEU A 86 -0.78 -2.16 -25.18
N ASN A 87 -1.10 -1.75 -23.95
CA ASN A 87 -2.33 -1.09 -23.55
C ASN A 87 -2.03 0.19 -22.75
N PRO A 88 -1.71 1.32 -23.43
CA PRO A 88 -1.45 2.59 -22.76
C PRO A 88 -2.76 3.15 -22.17
N GLY A 89 -2.99 2.90 -20.87
CA GLY A 89 -4.13 3.42 -20.13
C GLY A 89 -4.94 2.37 -19.37
N GLN A 90 -6.03 2.80 -18.74
CA GLN A 90 -6.93 1.92 -17.98
C GLN A 90 -7.96 1.17 -18.84
N SER A 91 -8.23 1.68 -20.05
CA SER A 91 -9.09 1.05 -21.04
C SER A 91 -8.27 0.72 -22.27
N ASN A 92 -8.35 -0.53 -22.72
CA ASN A 92 -7.52 -1.02 -23.80
C ASN A 92 -8.01 -0.49 -25.18
N PRO A 93 -7.20 0.26 -25.93
CA PRO A 93 -7.65 0.93 -27.16
C PRO A 93 -7.81 -0.01 -28.38
N ALA A 94 -7.21 -1.20 -28.34
CA ALA A 94 -7.10 -2.11 -29.48
C ALA A 94 -7.17 -3.57 -29.04
N SER A 95 -7.70 -4.47 -29.86
CA SER A 95 -7.69 -5.91 -29.53
C SER A 95 -6.32 -6.52 -29.82
N ILE A 96 -5.78 -7.29 -28.89
CA ILE A 96 -4.42 -7.82 -28.96
C ILE A 96 -4.45 -9.35 -28.90
N ARG A 97 -3.74 -10.01 -29.82
CA ARG A 97 -3.65 -11.47 -29.89
C ARG A 97 -2.23 -11.93 -30.15
N ALA A 98 -1.82 -12.99 -29.46
CA ALA A 98 -0.55 -13.67 -29.69
C ALA A 98 -0.54 -14.33 -31.07
N VAL A 99 0.45 -14.01 -31.92
CA VAL A 99 0.65 -14.63 -33.24
C VAL A 99 1.59 -15.82 -33.11
N THR A 100 2.62 -15.70 -32.29
CA THR A 100 3.49 -16.81 -31.87
C THR A 100 3.27 -17.11 -30.39
N ALA A 101 3.99 -18.10 -29.82
CA ALA A 101 4.17 -18.10 -28.38
C ALA A 101 4.80 -16.77 -27.95
N VAL A 102 4.27 -16.15 -26.91
CA VAL A 102 4.70 -14.84 -26.43
C VAL A 102 5.02 -14.87 -24.96
N ARG A 103 5.98 -14.03 -24.58
CA ARG A 103 6.35 -13.77 -23.20
C ARG A 103 6.20 -12.29 -22.91
N LEU A 104 5.53 -12.00 -21.80
CA LEU A 104 5.17 -10.66 -21.38
C LEU A 104 5.60 -10.44 -19.94
N PHE A 105 5.68 -9.18 -19.53
CA PHE A 105 5.54 -8.84 -18.13
C PHE A 105 4.40 -7.83 -17.93
N ALA A 106 3.77 -7.92 -16.76
CA ALA A 106 2.67 -7.06 -16.36
C ALA A 106 3.12 -6.16 -15.21
N VAL A 107 2.65 -4.91 -15.27
CA VAL A 107 2.90 -3.88 -14.27
C VAL A 107 1.58 -3.26 -13.87
N GLU A 108 1.28 -3.22 -12.59
CA GLU A 108 0.04 -2.61 -12.10
C GLU A 108 -0.02 -1.10 -12.41
N HIS A 109 -1.15 -0.65 -12.93
CA HIS A 109 -1.34 0.74 -13.35
C HIS A 109 -1.20 1.72 -12.17
N GLN A 110 -1.79 1.40 -11.02
CA GLN A 110 -1.73 2.25 -9.82
C GLN A 110 -0.32 2.32 -9.24
N LEU A 111 0.44 1.22 -9.26
CA LEU A 111 1.83 1.22 -8.79
C LEU A 111 2.72 2.07 -9.70
N LEU A 112 2.67 1.84 -11.01
CA LEU A 112 3.51 2.57 -11.96
C LEU A 112 3.24 4.08 -11.93
N GLN A 113 1.97 4.50 -11.89
CA GLN A 113 1.62 5.92 -11.82
C GLN A 113 2.11 6.58 -10.53
N ARG A 114 2.03 5.88 -9.38
CA ARG A 114 2.58 6.37 -8.11
C ARG A 114 4.10 6.59 -8.20
N LEU A 115 4.83 5.58 -8.66
CA LEU A 115 6.29 5.64 -8.77
C LEU A 115 6.76 6.74 -9.75
N LEU A 116 6.04 6.95 -10.85
CA LEU A 116 6.33 8.02 -11.81
C LEU A 116 6.12 9.41 -11.21
N GLY A 117 5.04 9.61 -10.44
CA GLY A 117 4.79 10.86 -9.72
C GLY A 117 5.94 11.20 -8.78
N TRP A 118 6.37 10.22 -7.97
CA TRP A 118 7.46 10.40 -7.02
C TRP A 118 8.82 10.64 -7.69
N SER A 119 9.05 10.06 -8.87
CA SER A 119 10.29 10.27 -9.64
C SER A 119 10.38 11.68 -10.23
N GLN A 120 9.27 12.22 -10.73
CA GLN A 120 9.23 13.57 -11.31
C GLN A 120 9.39 14.68 -10.25
N GLU A 121 8.92 14.42 -9.02
CA GLU A 121 9.08 15.34 -7.89
C GLU A 121 10.50 15.31 -7.32
N ALA A 122 11.16 14.15 -7.27
CA ALA A 122 12.57 14.03 -6.89
C ALA A 122 13.50 14.78 -7.85
N ALA A 123 13.22 14.75 -9.17
CA ALA A 123 14.01 15.47 -10.17
C ALA A 123 13.92 17.01 -10.05
N TYR A 124 12.81 17.55 -9.51
CA TYR A 124 12.64 18.99 -9.27
C TYR A 124 13.39 19.49 -8.03
N GLN A 125 13.74 18.62 -7.07
CA GLN A 125 14.56 19.00 -5.90
C GLN A 125 16.06 18.93 -6.18
N VAL A 126 16.52 18.03 -7.07
CA VAL A 126 17.95 17.89 -7.43
C VAL A 126 18.48 19.08 -8.25
N SER A 127 17.60 19.85 -8.91
CA SER A 127 18.01 21.05 -9.66
C SER A 127 18.09 22.33 -8.81
N SER A 128 17.59 22.34 -7.56
CA SER A 128 17.67 23.51 -6.68
C SER A 128 18.74 23.43 -5.60
N LEU A 129 19.36 22.27 -5.40
CA LEU A 129 20.43 22.05 -4.43
C LEU A 129 21.72 21.66 -5.17
N GLY A 130 22.57 22.66 -5.38
CA GLY A 130 23.91 22.46 -5.94
C GLY A 130 24.74 21.49 -5.11
N GLU A 131 25.45 20.62 -5.84
CA GLU A 131 26.69 19.91 -5.44
C GLU A 131 26.80 19.52 -3.96
N MET A 132 26.10 18.46 -3.55
CA MET A 132 26.59 17.59 -2.48
C MET A 132 26.52 16.14 -2.96
N GLN A 133 27.63 15.43 -2.81
CA GLN A 133 27.77 14.01 -3.15
C GLN A 133 26.75 13.21 -2.33
N VAL A 134 25.77 12.63 -3.01
CA VAL A 134 24.79 11.72 -2.38
C VAL A 134 25.45 10.35 -2.24
N GLU A 135 25.75 9.95 -1.01
CA GLU A 135 26.10 8.56 -0.70
C GLU A 135 24.88 7.66 -0.98
N GLU A 136 25.03 6.71 -1.90
CA GLU A 136 23.98 5.80 -2.43
C GLU A 136 23.38 4.79 -1.40
N GLN A 137 23.47 5.02 -0.09
CA GLN A 137 22.99 4.09 0.95
C GLN A 137 21.77 4.56 1.78
N GLU A 138 21.31 5.81 1.64
CA GLU A 138 20.27 6.38 2.51
C GLU A 138 18.81 6.01 2.16
N ASP A 139 18.50 5.46 0.99
CA ASP A 139 17.11 5.47 0.46
C ASP A 139 16.24 4.20 0.64
N ASP A 140 16.68 3.12 1.30
CA ASP A 140 15.86 1.88 1.42
C ASP A 140 14.68 1.99 2.41
N TRP A 141 14.69 2.93 3.37
CA TRP A 141 13.62 3.01 4.37
C TRP A 141 12.32 3.57 3.77
N LEU A 142 12.41 4.52 2.84
CA LEU A 142 11.26 5.15 2.22
C LEU A 142 10.54 4.17 1.28
N ALA A 143 11.27 3.40 0.46
CA ALA A 143 10.67 2.32 -0.33
C ALA A 143 9.92 1.32 0.56
N ARG A 144 10.54 0.88 1.66
CA ARG A 144 9.90 -0.04 2.60
C ARG A 144 8.65 0.57 3.23
N LEU A 145 8.71 1.84 3.65
CA LEU A 145 7.56 2.57 4.14
C LEU A 145 6.43 2.59 3.09
N LEU A 146 6.74 2.96 1.85
CA LEU A 146 5.78 3.05 0.74
C LEU A 146 5.26 1.69 0.25
N ALA A 147 6.00 0.61 0.51
CA ALA A 147 5.56 -0.75 0.28
C ALA A 147 4.53 -1.22 1.32
N THR A 148 4.44 -0.55 2.48
CA THR A 148 3.38 -0.84 3.44
C THR A 148 2.01 -0.50 2.85
N PRO A 149 0.97 -1.32 3.10
CA PRO A 149 -0.39 -1.05 2.62
C PRO A 149 -0.93 0.33 3.02
N LEU A 150 -0.44 0.86 4.14
CA LEU A 150 -0.78 2.17 4.66
C LEU A 150 -0.26 3.30 3.76
N PHE A 151 1.06 3.43 3.66
CA PHE A 151 1.67 4.58 2.98
C PHE A 151 1.58 4.47 1.46
N GLY A 152 1.46 3.25 0.93
CA GLY A 152 1.23 3.04 -0.50
C GLY A 152 -0.07 3.65 -1.01
N ARG A 153 -1.07 3.86 -0.15
CA ARG A 153 -2.38 4.43 -0.53
C ARG A 153 -2.47 5.95 -0.36
N LEU A 154 -1.42 6.60 0.15
CA LEU A 154 -1.43 8.05 0.35
C LEU A 154 -1.46 8.78 -1.00
N PRO A 155 -2.27 9.84 -1.14
CA PRO A 155 -2.17 10.75 -2.28
C PRO A 155 -0.75 11.33 -2.40
N PRO A 156 -0.24 11.57 -3.62
CA PRO A 156 1.11 12.14 -3.80
C PRO A 156 1.32 13.45 -3.04
N SER A 157 0.32 14.34 -3.03
CA SER A 157 0.36 15.59 -2.28
C SER A 157 0.52 15.41 -0.77
N HIS A 158 -0.15 14.39 -0.20
CA HIS A 158 -0.03 14.07 1.22
C HIS A 158 1.33 13.46 1.53
N LEU A 159 1.84 12.59 0.66
CA LEU A 159 3.18 12.02 0.82
C LEU A 159 4.26 13.11 0.79
N HIS A 160 4.19 14.05 -0.15
CA HIS A 160 5.16 15.14 -0.23
C HIS A 160 5.14 16.01 1.03
N ALA A 161 3.94 16.40 1.48
CA ALA A 161 3.78 17.17 2.71
C ALA A 161 4.30 16.39 3.93
N LEU A 162 4.07 15.07 3.97
CA LEU A 162 4.56 14.20 5.03
C LEU A 162 6.08 14.15 5.07
N LEU A 163 6.74 13.97 3.92
CA LEU A 163 8.21 13.94 3.85
C LEU A 163 8.84 15.27 4.26
N ALA A 164 8.19 16.40 3.92
CA ALA A 164 8.66 17.73 4.31
C ALA A 164 8.46 18.05 5.80
N ARG A 165 7.54 17.37 6.48
CA ARG A 165 7.21 17.60 7.91
C ARG A 165 7.86 16.59 8.86
N PHE A 166 8.61 15.62 8.34
CA PHE A 166 9.37 14.70 9.19
C PHE A 166 10.51 15.42 9.91
N GLU A 167 10.59 15.20 11.21
CA GLU A 167 11.75 15.55 12.02
C GLU A 167 12.60 14.31 12.27
N TYR A 168 13.90 14.41 12.05
CA TYR A 168 14.83 13.29 12.26
C TYR A 168 15.42 13.35 13.67
N VAL A 169 15.39 12.20 14.36
CA VAL A 169 15.86 12.06 15.73
C VAL A 169 16.76 10.84 15.84
N GLU A 170 17.98 11.03 16.35
CA GLU A 170 18.86 9.94 16.71
C GLU A 170 18.36 9.22 17.96
N ALA A 171 18.46 7.90 17.99
CA ALA A 171 18.08 7.10 19.15
C ALA A 171 19.15 6.06 19.46
N ARG A 172 19.48 5.87 20.74
CA ARG A 172 20.55 4.97 21.18
C ARG A 172 20.02 3.59 21.57
N ALA A 173 20.87 2.57 21.49
CA ALA A 173 20.54 1.24 21.98
C ALA A 173 20.08 1.28 23.45
N GLY A 174 18.96 0.61 23.75
CA GLY A 174 18.30 0.60 25.06
C GLY A 174 17.44 1.83 25.35
N GLU A 175 17.43 2.84 24.49
CA GLU A 175 16.57 4.01 24.64
C GLU A 175 15.10 3.63 24.44
N ARG A 176 14.24 4.10 25.35
CA ARG A 176 12.79 3.94 25.26
C ARG A 176 12.20 5.13 24.51
N VAL A 177 11.88 4.92 23.24
CA VAL A 177 11.36 5.95 22.33
C VAL A 177 9.93 6.35 22.71
N VAL A 178 9.10 5.35 23.06
CA VAL A 178 7.75 5.58 23.61
C VAL A 178 7.50 4.67 24.79
N GLY A 179 6.82 5.18 25.83
CA GLY A 179 6.39 4.39 26.98
C GLY A 179 4.92 4.01 26.94
N TYR A 180 4.64 2.79 27.39
CA TYR A 180 3.28 2.36 27.67
C TYR A 180 2.57 3.34 28.63
N GLY A 181 1.33 3.70 28.30
CA GLY A 181 0.51 4.59 29.13
C GLY A 181 0.83 6.08 28.99
N GLU A 182 1.83 6.47 28.19
CA GLU A 182 2.13 7.87 27.91
C GLU A 182 1.18 8.45 26.84
N PRO A 183 0.91 9.77 26.82
CA PRO A 183 0.21 10.41 25.72
C PRO A 183 0.93 10.21 24.37
N GLY A 184 0.17 10.04 23.30
CA GLY A 184 0.71 9.95 21.95
C GLY A 184 0.73 11.31 21.25
N GLU A 185 1.90 11.93 21.17
CA GLU A 185 2.08 13.21 20.45
C GLU A 185 2.76 13.06 19.09
N HIS A 186 3.39 11.91 18.84
CA HIS A 186 4.19 11.68 17.63
C HIS A 186 3.95 10.30 17.02
N PHE A 187 4.04 10.24 15.71
CA PHE A 187 4.16 9.02 14.91
C PHE A 187 5.64 8.84 14.55
N PHE A 188 6.11 7.59 14.47
CA PHE A 188 7.53 7.31 14.20
C PHE A 188 7.70 6.28 13.07
N VAL A 189 8.72 6.48 12.26
CA VAL A 189 9.23 5.51 11.26
C VAL A 189 10.69 5.23 11.57
N LEU A 190 11.08 3.96 11.54
CA LEU A 190 12.46 3.55 11.76
C LEU A 190 13.29 3.72 10.48
N LYS A 191 14.04 4.82 10.37
CA LYS A 191 14.93 5.08 9.22
C LYS A 191 16.17 4.18 9.27
N ARG A 192 16.72 3.96 10.45
CA ARG A 192 17.90 3.12 10.68
C ARG A 192 17.84 2.44 12.05
N GLY A 193 18.32 1.20 12.11
CA GLY A 193 18.41 0.41 13.34
C GLY A 193 17.29 -0.63 13.47
N ARG A 194 17.13 -1.16 14.69
CA ARG A 194 16.07 -2.09 15.09
C ARG A 194 15.49 -1.69 16.43
N ALA A 195 14.20 -1.94 16.61
CA ALA A 195 13.50 -1.68 17.86
C ALA A 195 12.64 -2.88 18.26
N GLN A 196 12.23 -2.94 19.52
CA GLN A 196 11.35 -3.97 20.04
C GLN A 196 10.12 -3.34 20.67
N VAL A 197 8.95 -3.87 20.32
CA VAL A 197 7.70 -3.53 20.99
C VAL A 197 7.57 -4.38 22.25
N SER A 198 7.49 -3.72 23.39
CA SER A 198 7.28 -4.33 24.70
C SER A 198 5.85 -4.06 25.18
N LEU A 199 5.04 -5.12 25.20
CA LEU A 199 3.67 -5.08 25.73
C LEU A 199 3.66 -5.08 27.27
N PRO A 200 2.57 -4.61 27.90
CA PRO A 200 2.39 -4.70 29.35
C PRO A 200 2.44 -6.15 29.86
N ALA A 201 2.77 -6.32 31.15
CA ALA A 201 2.90 -7.65 31.77
C ALA A 201 1.66 -8.55 31.63
N ALA A 202 0.46 -7.96 31.50
CA ALA A 202 -0.79 -8.69 31.24
C ALA A 202 -0.83 -9.42 29.88
N TYR A 203 0.07 -9.09 28.96
CA TYR A 203 0.16 -9.64 27.60
C TYR A 203 1.56 -10.26 27.33
N ARG A 204 2.32 -10.59 28.39
CA ARG A 204 3.74 -10.99 28.32
C ARG A 204 3.99 -12.30 27.54
N ASP A 205 2.99 -13.17 27.41
CA ASP A 205 3.12 -14.45 26.70
C ASP A 205 3.14 -14.30 25.16
N GLN A 206 2.97 -13.09 24.63
CA GLN A 206 3.08 -12.84 23.19
C GLN A 206 4.55 -12.73 22.75
N PRO A 207 4.89 -13.24 21.55
CA PRO A 207 6.24 -13.09 21.01
C PRO A 207 6.57 -11.61 20.85
N ALA A 208 7.80 -11.24 21.19
CA ALA A 208 8.22 -9.86 21.04
C ALA A 208 8.26 -9.47 19.56
N LEU A 209 7.51 -8.42 19.21
CA LEU A 209 7.53 -7.85 17.87
C LEU A 209 8.79 -7.00 17.72
N VAL A 210 9.65 -7.38 16.78
CA VAL A 210 10.83 -6.61 16.39
C VAL A 210 10.49 -5.77 15.18
N LEU A 211 10.81 -4.49 15.24
CA LEU A 211 10.66 -3.52 14.17
C LEU A 211 12.01 -3.34 13.47
N GLU A 212 11.98 -3.34 12.15
CA GLU A 212 13.11 -3.12 11.27
C GLU A 212 13.00 -1.80 10.51
N ARG A 213 14.04 -1.45 9.76
CA ARG A 213 14.05 -0.28 8.87
C ARG A 213 12.79 -0.26 8.01
N GLY A 214 12.12 0.89 7.93
CA GLY A 214 10.88 1.11 7.19
C GLY A 214 9.60 0.78 7.96
N ASP A 215 9.69 0.02 9.06
CA ASP A 215 8.57 -0.17 9.96
C ASP A 215 8.25 1.12 10.72
N PHE A 216 7.00 1.22 11.17
CA PHE A 216 6.49 2.38 11.87
C PHE A 216 5.75 2.00 13.14
N PHE A 217 5.56 2.97 14.04
CA PHE A 217 4.84 2.77 15.28
C PHE A 217 4.26 4.06 15.85
N GLY A 218 3.31 3.89 16.78
CA GLY A 218 2.70 4.98 17.53
C GLY A 218 1.44 5.56 16.90
N GLU A 219 1.04 5.06 15.75
CA GLU A 219 -0.17 5.44 15.01
C GLU A 219 -1.46 5.17 15.80
N GLU A 220 -1.51 4.09 16.58
CA GLU A 220 -2.71 3.70 17.34
C GLU A 220 -3.17 4.78 18.32
N ALA A 221 -2.22 5.39 19.04
CA ALA A 221 -2.51 6.45 20.00
C ALA A 221 -3.01 7.72 19.30
N LEU A 222 -2.54 8.00 18.08
CA LEU A 222 -2.95 9.17 17.31
C LEU A 222 -4.33 8.97 16.66
N VAL A 223 -4.62 7.76 16.18
CA VAL A 223 -5.94 7.38 15.65
C VAL A 223 -6.99 7.38 16.76
N SER A 224 -6.66 6.77 17.90
CA SER A 224 -7.61 6.60 19.00
C SER A 224 -7.67 7.81 19.96
N GLY A 225 -6.70 8.73 19.91
CA GLY A 225 -6.54 9.74 20.96
C GLY A 225 -6.28 9.15 22.36
N ALA A 226 -6.01 7.85 22.46
CA ALA A 226 -5.70 7.17 23.71
C ALA A 226 -4.20 7.25 24.02
N VAL A 227 -3.82 6.78 25.20
CA VAL A 227 -2.41 6.61 25.58
C VAL A 227 -1.75 5.48 24.79
N ARG A 228 -0.42 5.45 24.75
CA ARG A 228 0.38 4.40 24.10
C ARG A 228 0.02 3.01 24.64
N SER A 229 -0.29 2.09 23.72
CA SER A 229 -0.67 0.70 24.01
C SER A 229 0.53 -0.21 24.34
N ALA A 230 1.74 0.21 23.99
CA ALA A 230 2.98 -0.52 24.22
C ALA A 230 4.17 0.44 24.42
N SER A 231 5.27 -0.07 24.95
CA SER A 231 6.55 0.63 24.91
C SER A 231 7.34 0.20 23.67
N VAL A 232 8.17 1.09 23.12
CA VAL A 232 9.12 0.74 22.05
C VAL A 232 10.52 1.11 22.52
N ILE A 233 11.43 0.13 22.47
CA ILE A 233 12.80 0.24 22.98
C ILE A 233 13.75 -0.08 21.82
N MET A 234 14.73 0.79 21.60
CA MET A 234 15.77 0.56 20.59
C MET A 234 16.64 -0.64 20.98
N LEU A 235 16.88 -1.55 20.03
CA LEU A 235 17.79 -2.68 20.20
C LEU A 235 19.23 -2.34 19.82
N GLU A 236 19.42 -1.34 18.96
CA GLU A 236 20.70 -0.84 18.47
C GLU A 236 20.61 0.67 18.16
N ASP A 237 21.76 1.33 18.01
CA ASP A 237 21.80 2.76 17.66
C ASP A 237 21.20 3.00 16.28
N GLY A 238 20.30 3.97 16.19
CA GLY A 238 19.46 4.19 15.03
C GLY A 238 19.05 5.64 14.82
N GLU A 239 18.19 5.83 13.84
CA GLU A 239 17.61 7.11 13.48
C GLU A 239 16.12 6.90 13.17
N LEU A 240 15.30 7.82 13.68
CA LEU A 240 13.85 7.81 13.56
C LEU A 240 13.42 9.05 12.78
N ALA A 241 12.46 8.89 11.88
CA ALA A 241 11.67 10.01 11.38
C ALA A 241 10.41 10.11 12.25
N ARG A 242 10.14 11.27 12.85
CA ARG A 242 8.95 11.52 13.66
C ARG A 242 8.06 12.59 13.04
N LEU A 243 6.75 12.39 13.15
CA LEU A 243 5.73 13.31 12.67
C LEU A 243 4.82 13.73 13.83
N HIS A 244 4.53 15.02 13.95
CA HIS A 244 3.65 15.52 15.00
C HIS A 244 2.20 15.04 14.80
N ARG A 245 1.44 14.93 15.90
CA ARG A 245 0.05 14.46 15.93
C ARG A 245 -0.83 15.18 14.90
N ASP A 246 -0.76 16.49 14.85
CA ASP A 246 -1.64 17.29 13.99
C ASP A 246 -1.35 17.02 12.50
N ASP A 247 -0.08 16.92 12.14
CA ASP A 247 0.33 16.57 10.77
C ASP A 247 -0.07 15.14 10.40
N PHE A 248 0.04 14.19 11.34
CA PHE A 248 -0.42 12.83 11.14
C PHE A 248 -1.94 12.75 10.92
N VAL A 249 -2.71 13.49 11.71
CA VAL A 249 -4.18 13.53 11.59
C VAL A 249 -4.61 14.14 10.27
N GLU A 250 -3.91 15.17 9.78
CA GLU A 250 -4.17 15.80 8.49
C GLU A 250 -3.81 14.88 7.32
N LEU A 251 -2.61 14.28 7.34
CA LEU A 251 -2.01 13.67 6.16
C LEU A 251 -2.23 12.16 6.07
N VAL A 252 -2.24 11.44 7.20
CA VAL A 252 -2.18 9.97 7.25
C VAL A 252 -3.50 9.33 7.70
N ARG A 253 -4.15 9.90 8.72
CA ARG A 253 -5.41 9.35 9.28
C ARG A 253 -6.53 9.12 8.25
N PRO A 254 -6.76 9.98 7.24
CA PRO A 254 -7.79 9.74 6.24
C PRO A 254 -7.59 8.42 5.47
N THR A 255 -6.35 8.03 5.23
CA THR A 255 -6.00 6.79 4.51
C THR A 255 -6.04 5.55 5.41
N LEU A 256 -5.88 5.72 6.73
CA LEU A 256 -5.94 4.62 7.72
C LEU A 256 -7.35 4.07 7.93
N ILE A 257 -8.36 4.90 7.73
CA ILE A 257 -9.75 4.58 8.08
C ILE A 257 -10.58 4.67 6.79
N PRO A 258 -10.45 3.69 5.88
CA PRO A 258 -11.25 3.67 4.67
C PRO A 258 -12.72 3.55 5.04
N ARG A 259 -13.58 4.32 4.38
CA ARG A 259 -15.01 4.38 4.67
C ARG A 259 -15.81 3.73 3.55
N ILE A 260 -16.93 3.11 3.91
CA ILE A 260 -17.87 2.53 2.95
C ILE A 260 -19.28 3.07 3.22
N SER A 261 -20.04 3.36 2.17
CA SER A 261 -21.44 3.77 2.28
C SER A 261 -22.36 2.55 2.46
N LYS A 262 -23.55 2.76 3.01
CA LYS A 262 -24.57 1.69 3.14
C LYS A 262 -24.96 1.11 1.77
N SER A 263 -25.06 1.95 0.75
CA SER A 263 -25.44 1.51 -0.60
C SER A 263 -24.32 0.70 -1.26
N ASP A 264 -23.05 1.06 -1.05
CA ASP A 264 -21.91 0.27 -1.54
C ASP A 264 -21.74 -1.04 -0.78
N MET A 265 -21.98 -1.04 0.53
CA MET A 265 -22.02 -2.28 1.32
C MET A 265 -23.07 -3.26 0.77
N GLN A 266 -24.30 -2.80 0.50
CA GLN A 266 -25.34 -3.65 -0.10
C GLN A 266 -25.00 -4.14 -1.51
N ARG A 267 -24.11 -3.45 -2.24
CA ARG A 267 -23.63 -3.89 -3.56
C ARG A 267 -22.64 -5.04 -3.45
N LEU A 268 -21.87 -5.13 -2.36
CA LEU A 268 -20.99 -6.27 -2.08
C LEU A 268 -21.81 -7.58 -2.02
N ASP A 269 -23.00 -7.54 -1.42
CA ASP A 269 -23.92 -8.69 -1.34
C ASP A 269 -24.46 -9.11 -2.70
N ARG A 270 -24.95 -8.13 -3.48
CA ARG A 270 -25.68 -8.41 -4.74
C ARG A 270 -24.80 -8.98 -5.84
N GLN A 271 -23.49 -8.72 -5.79
CA GLN A 271 -22.55 -9.21 -6.79
C GLN A 271 -21.97 -10.60 -6.45
N GLY A 272 -22.31 -11.19 -5.30
CA GLY A 272 -21.80 -12.50 -4.88
C GLY A 272 -20.28 -12.53 -4.74
N GLN A 273 -19.64 -11.36 -4.59
CA GLN A 273 -18.20 -11.22 -4.72
C GLN A 273 -17.43 -11.58 -3.44
N ARG A 274 -18.03 -11.40 -2.25
CA ARG A 274 -17.49 -11.78 -0.93
C ARG A 274 -18.56 -11.66 0.16
N PRO A 275 -18.58 -12.53 1.18
CA PRO A 275 -19.38 -12.31 2.38
C PRO A 275 -18.86 -11.07 3.12
N HIS A 276 -19.76 -10.25 3.63
CA HIS A 276 -19.41 -9.15 4.53
C HIS A 276 -20.03 -9.40 5.91
N LEU A 277 -19.39 -8.86 6.95
CA LEU A 277 -19.86 -8.98 8.33
C LEU A 277 -19.80 -7.63 9.02
N LEU A 278 -20.93 -7.22 9.59
CA LEU A 278 -21.06 -5.99 10.33
C LEU A 278 -20.57 -6.19 11.76
N LEU A 279 -19.62 -5.38 12.23
CA LEU A 279 -19.02 -5.46 13.56
C LEU A 279 -19.37 -4.25 14.40
N ASP A 280 -19.94 -4.51 15.58
CA ASP A 280 -20.09 -3.52 16.64
C ASP A 280 -19.00 -3.73 17.68
N VAL A 281 -18.08 -2.77 17.77
CA VAL A 281 -16.87 -2.88 18.59
C VAL A 281 -16.99 -2.23 19.97
N ARG A 282 -18.21 -1.86 20.36
CA ARG A 282 -18.53 -1.35 21.70
C ARG A 282 -18.54 -2.47 22.74
N LEU A 283 -18.60 -2.11 24.01
CA LEU A 283 -18.72 -3.09 25.08
C LEU A 283 -20.04 -3.85 24.97
N ALA A 284 -20.05 -5.12 25.38
CA ALA A 284 -21.25 -5.96 25.35
C ALA A 284 -22.45 -5.35 26.13
N ALA A 285 -22.19 -4.51 27.13
CA ALA A 285 -23.25 -3.76 27.82
C ALA A 285 -23.91 -2.71 26.91
N GLU A 286 -23.11 -1.93 26.16
CA GLU A 286 -23.61 -0.92 25.21
C GLU A 286 -24.38 -1.60 24.06
N TYR A 287 -23.84 -2.69 23.52
CA TYR A 287 -24.47 -3.49 22.47
C TYR A 287 -25.87 -4.00 22.87
N ARG A 288 -26.01 -4.49 24.11
CA ARG A 288 -27.29 -4.99 24.64
C ARG A 288 -28.34 -3.89 24.81
N LEU A 289 -27.93 -2.64 25.04
CA LEU A 289 -28.85 -1.51 25.14
C LEU A 289 -29.41 -1.07 23.79
N GLY A 290 -28.69 -1.36 22.71
CA GLY A 290 -29.12 -1.11 21.34
C GLY A 290 -27.93 -1.19 20.38
N HIS A 291 -28.12 -1.87 19.25
CA HIS A 291 -27.11 -2.08 18.22
C HIS A 291 -27.75 -2.09 16.83
N GLN A 292 -26.91 -1.97 15.81
CA GLN A 292 -27.36 -2.11 14.42
C GLN A 292 -27.82 -3.55 14.17
N PRO A 293 -28.97 -3.77 13.52
CA PRO A 293 -29.40 -5.10 13.13
C PRO A 293 -28.31 -5.83 12.35
N GLU A 294 -28.17 -7.14 12.58
CA GLU A 294 -27.20 -8.03 11.90
C GLU A 294 -25.72 -7.75 12.25
N SER A 295 -25.43 -6.78 13.11
CA SER A 295 -24.07 -6.62 13.65
C SER A 295 -23.71 -7.74 14.63
N LEU A 296 -22.41 -8.06 14.70
CA LEU A 296 -21.84 -8.95 15.70
C LEU A 296 -21.01 -8.13 16.68
N ASN A 297 -21.19 -8.38 17.97
CA ASN A 297 -20.40 -7.67 18.98
C ASN A 297 -19.01 -8.28 19.12
N LEU A 298 -17.98 -7.49 18.80
CA LEU A 298 -16.58 -7.83 19.03
C LEU A 298 -15.85 -6.61 19.59
N PRO A 299 -15.84 -6.43 20.92
CA PRO A 299 -15.23 -5.26 21.55
C PRO A 299 -13.80 -5.03 21.06
N VAL A 300 -13.44 -3.76 20.79
CA VAL A 300 -12.12 -3.40 20.21
C VAL A 300 -10.94 -3.99 21.00
N ALA A 301 -11.05 -4.08 22.33
CA ALA A 301 -10.04 -4.65 23.21
C ALA A 301 -9.77 -6.15 22.95
N ASN A 302 -10.75 -6.87 22.40
CA ASN A 302 -10.67 -8.30 22.13
C ASN A 302 -10.27 -8.62 20.69
N LEU A 303 -10.16 -7.62 19.81
CA LEU A 303 -9.85 -7.85 18.39
C LEU A 303 -8.52 -8.57 18.19
N ARG A 304 -7.47 -8.16 18.90
CA ARG A 304 -6.14 -8.77 18.77
C ARG A 304 -6.12 -10.22 19.24
N THR A 305 -6.82 -10.54 20.33
CA THR A 305 -6.85 -11.89 20.90
C THR A 305 -7.76 -12.84 20.12
N HIS A 306 -8.75 -12.31 19.40
CA HIS A 306 -9.69 -13.11 18.60
C HIS A 306 -9.40 -13.03 17.10
N ALA A 307 -8.33 -12.36 16.68
CA ALA A 307 -7.96 -12.19 15.28
C ALA A 307 -7.83 -13.52 14.53
N ASP A 308 -7.26 -14.54 15.17
CA ASP A 308 -7.06 -15.87 14.56
C ASP A 308 -8.38 -16.64 14.31
N SER A 309 -9.46 -16.23 14.98
CA SER A 309 -10.79 -16.82 14.78
C SER A 309 -11.60 -16.15 13.66
N LEU A 310 -11.10 -15.03 13.13
CA LEU A 310 -11.75 -14.28 12.05
C LEU A 310 -11.42 -14.88 10.68
N ASP A 311 -12.41 -14.88 9.79
CA ASP A 311 -12.27 -15.39 8.43
C ASP A 311 -11.63 -14.32 7.52
N ARG A 312 -10.49 -14.67 6.91
CA ARG A 312 -9.75 -13.78 6.01
C ARG A 312 -10.45 -13.55 4.66
N ALA A 313 -11.43 -14.39 4.30
CA ALA A 313 -12.22 -14.21 3.08
C ALA A 313 -13.41 -13.25 3.27
N THR A 314 -13.71 -12.88 4.52
CA THR A 314 -14.83 -11.99 4.86
C THR A 314 -14.38 -10.53 4.92
N CYS A 315 -15.21 -9.64 4.35
CA CYS A 315 -15.04 -8.20 4.48
C CYS A 315 -15.69 -7.70 5.78
N TYR A 316 -14.95 -6.98 6.61
CA TYR A 316 -15.44 -6.50 7.91
C TYR A 316 -15.85 -5.04 7.84
N VAL A 317 -17.12 -4.75 8.12
CA VAL A 317 -17.65 -3.39 8.16
C VAL A 317 -17.90 -3.02 9.61
N VAL A 318 -17.24 -1.98 10.12
CA VAL A 318 -17.37 -1.56 11.52
C VAL A 318 -18.42 -0.47 11.64
N THR A 319 -19.32 -0.60 12.61
CA THR A 319 -20.40 0.38 12.83
C THR A 319 -19.87 1.68 13.46
N PRO A 320 -20.45 2.86 13.17
CA PRO A 320 -19.89 4.15 13.59
C PRO A 320 -20.18 4.51 15.06
N GLU A 321 -21.08 3.80 15.75
CA GLU A 321 -21.55 4.14 17.10
C GLU A 321 -20.45 4.03 18.18
N GLY A 322 -19.38 3.29 17.90
CA GLY A 322 -18.20 3.22 18.76
C GLY A 322 -17.30 4.46 18.68
N GLY A 323 -17.56 5.36 17.71
CA GLY A 323 -16.76 6.55 17.44
C GLY A 323 -15.31 6.20 17.18
N ILE A 324 -14.43 6.77 18.00
CA ILE A 324 -12.98 6.52 17.98
C ILE A 324 -12.64 5.02 18.10
N ARG A 325 -13.41 4.22 18.86
CA ARG A 325 -13.18 2.78 18.99
C ARG A 325 -13.42 2.04 17.68
N SER A 326 -14.38 2.53 16.88
CA SER A 326 -14.69 2.00 15.56
C SER A 326 -13.58 2.31 14.56
N GLU A 327 -13.04 3.53 14.60
CA GLU A 327 -11.88 3.91 13.78
C GLU A 327 -10.65 3.07 14.11
N LEU A 328 -10.35 2.90 15.41
CA LEU A 328 -9.25 2.05 15.86
C LEU A 328 -9.45 0.59 15.42
N ALA A 329 -10.67 0.07 15.53
CA ALA A 329 -10.97 -1.30 15.11
C ALA A 329 -10.71 -1.53 13.61
N VAL A 330 -11.10 -0.58 12.76
CA VAL A 330 -10.82 -0.64 11.31
C VAL A 330 -9.32 -0.64 11.04
N HIS A 331 -8.57 0.25 11.70
CA HIS A 331 -7.11 0.27 11.61
C HIS A 331 -6.50 -1.07 12.01
N LEU A 332 -6.87 -1.60 13.17
CA LEU A 332 -6.34 -2.87 13.70
C LEU A 332 -6.63 -4.05 12.77
N LEU A 333 -7.85 -4.14 12.24
CA LEU A 333 -8.22 -5.20 11.29
C LEU A 333 -7.40 -5.12 10.00
N ASN A 334 -7.24 -3.92 9.42
CA ASN A 334 -6.43 -3.71 8.23
C ASN A 334 -4.94 -4.03 8.49
N GLN A 335 -4.41 -3.69 9.66
CA GLN A 335 -3.04 -4.01 10.07
C GLN A 335 -2.81 -5.52 10.21
N LEU A 336 -3.82 -6.27 10.65
CA LEU A 336 -3.80 -7.74 10.75
C LEU A 336 -4.03 -8.45 9.39
N GLY A 337 -4.19 -7.66 8.31
CA GLY A 337 -4.37 -8.14 6.94
C GLY A 337 -5.81 -8.53 6.59
N PHE A 338 -6.80 -8.08 7.37
CA PHE A 338 -8.21 -8.19 6.99
C PHE A 338 -8.61 -7.00 6.12
N GLU A 339 -9.65 -7.17 5.31
CA GLU A 339 -10.25 -6.06 4.58
C GLU A 339 -11.33 -5.43 5.46
N ALA A 340 -11.08 -4.23 6.00
CA ALA A 340 -12.00 -3.58 6.92
C ALA A 340 -12.31 -2.13 6.55
N TYR A 341 -13.57 -1.74 6.72
CA TYR A 341 -14.09 -0.41 6.42
C TYR A 341 -14.92 0.15 7.58
N LEU A 342 -14.88 1.47 7.77
CA LEU A 342 -15.81 2.17 8.66
C LEU A 342 -17.10 2.48 7.90
N LEU A 343 -18.24 2.09 8.47
CA LEU A 343 -19.53 2.43 7.89
C LEU A 343 -19.76 3.95 8.00
N GLY A 344 -19.86 4.61 6.86
CA GLY A 344 -20.10 6.05 6.74
C GLY A 344 -21.48 6.36 6.17
N ASP A 345 -21.87 7.63 6.30
CA ASP A 345 -23.06 8.17 5.66
C ASP A 345 -22.83 8.31 4.14
N GLU A 346 -23.91 8.36 3.34
CA GLU A 346 -23.85 8.34 1.86
C GLU A 346 -22.97 9.44 1.23
N GLN A 347 -22.66 10.52 1.96
CA GLN A 347 -21.82 11.62 1.50
C GLN A 347 -20.32 11.44 1.80
N SER A 348 -19.93 10.49 2.67
CA SER A 348 -18.56 10.40 3.19
C SER A 348 -17.66 9.42 2.43
N ALA A 349 -18.17 8.71 1.41
CA ALA A 349 -17.44 7.68 0.67
C ALA A 349 -16.72 8.18 -0.60
N ALA A 350 -16.80 9.48 -0.89
CA ALA A 350 -16.33 10.06 -2.16
C ALA A 350 -15.16 11.05 -2.03
N ALA A 351 -14.44 11.07 -0.89
CA ALA A 351 -13.30 11.95 -0.68
C ALA A 351 -11.98 11.17 -0.67
#